data_AF-A3MVQ3-F1
#
_entry.id   AF-A3MVQ3-F1
#
_cell.length_a   1.000
_cell.length_b   1.000
_cell.length_c   1.000
_cell.angle_alpha   90.00
_cell.angle_beta   90.00
_cell.angle_gamma   90.00
#
_symmetry.space_group_name_H-M   'P 1'
#
loop_
_entity.id
_entity.type
_entity.pdbx_description
1 polymer ?
#
loop_
_entity_poly.entity_id
_entity_poly.type
_entity_poly.pdbx_seq_one_letter_code
_entity_poly.pdbx_strand_id
1 'polypeptide(L)'
;MRVAVVGECGFVSRQFPTVVSLEEAKVSVLLSCDVGVGAFLVAEDKGRRWLGRVAEVKMADLYAVANTPVLSPEQELAVGLRLGPKIAVLELVAECGGSACGAPATPVPVHAPVRRPKPGEVGEMLGLPRDGVELGALALPTGEEVPGEVVRLPLDALRHHLLVVGTTGSGKTVFVKELALQLAQAGHRVVALDAVGHFYHLAYNGLTVNVILPTTARLMRRGPRAVVRRAVAKAAWGRRARYKARLYKRGDVFTRAEVEVESPAGRARMRVYPWALESRDILRHLPRAVSILSQQAKMFYKRVLQEAWRKGAPRDAAGLFQFLTSPTGEAGRRPAIMYEAIGASLGLHVSTMENIVRALLSVIETGLVDVRGEARVVEPDYREALSGYAVVDISALGVGQQRLVVYRVLDAVYQLARPITAVLVDEAHLFFPQTRSEDEQAFLEALLTKLTRLGRARGVAVVFATHTPDDLNDVVLQLANTKAVLRSDTKVLEKLSVPPSERRFIALAERGVAYLWSYAYRVPVYVKVKKRAAHFG
;
A
#
# COMPACT_ATOMS: atom_id res chain seq x y z
N MET A 1 53.72 -10.74 14.33
CA MET A 1 52.50 -10.79 15.16
C MET A 1 52.08 -9.35 15.44
N ARG A 2 51.19 -8.78 14.63
CA ARG A 2 50.53 -7.50 14.99
C ARG A 2 49.41 -7.84 15.96
N VAL A 3 49.42 -7.17 17.11
CA VAL A 3 48.37 -7.23 18.12
C VAL A 3 47.05 -6.90 17.42
N ALA A 4 46.09 -7.82 17.47
CA ALA A 4 44.76 -7.60 16.91
C ALA A 4 44.16 -6.36 17.58
N VAL A 5 44.04 -5.28 16.82
CA VAL A 5 43.34 -4.09 17.29
C VAL A 5 41.86 -4.45 17.37
N VAL A 6 41.26 -4.23 18.53
CA VAL A 6 39.83 -4.46 18.77
C VAL A 6 39.02 -3.72 17.69
N GLY A 7 38.43 -4.47 16.75
CA GLY A 7 37.63 -3.92 15.64
C GLY A 7 38.02 -4.38 14.22
N GLU A 8 39.20 -4.98 14.02
CA GLU A 8 39.62 -5.49 12.70
C GLU A 8 38.90 -6.80 12.35
N CYS A 9 38.16 -6.80 11.23
CA CYS A 9 37.43 -7.95 10.68
C CYS A 9 38.23 -8.68 9.59
N GLY A 10 39.26 -8.04 9.03
CA GLY A 10 40.03 -8.57 7.92
C GLY A 10 40.85 -7.51 7.20
N PHE A 11 41.33 -7.84 6.00
CA PHE A 11 42.02 -6.92 5.11
C PHE A 11 41.82 -7.31 3.64
N VAL A 12 42.01 -6.34 2.73
CA VAL A 12 41.93 -6.58 1.28
C VAL A 12 43.04 -7.52 0.83
N SER A 13 42.64 -8.62 0.19
CA SER A 13 43.57 -9.66 -0.26
C SER A 13 44.37 -9.20 -1.47
N ARG A 14 45.65 -9.56 -1.52
CA ARG A 14 46.48 -9.45 -2.73
C ARG A 14 46.25 -10.59 -3.74
N GLN A 15 45.56 -11.66 -3.32
CA GLN A 15 45.37 -12.86 -4.14
C GLN A 15 44.45 -12.61 -5.33
N PHE A 16 43.55 -11.63 -5.23
CA PHE A 16 42.61 -11.26 -6.27
C PHE A 16 42.69 -9.75 -6.49
N PRO A 17 42.61 -9.28 -7.75
CA PRO A 17 42.56 -7.85 -8.03
C PRO A 17 41.28 -7.23 -7.47
N THR A 18 41.38 -5.99 -7.00
CA THR A 18 40.20 -5.17 -6.72
C THR A 18 39.79 -4.49 -8.01
N VAL A 19 38.52 -4.64 -8.40
CA VAL A 19 38.00 -4.12 -9.67
C VAL A 19 36.88 -3.14 -9.38
N VAL A 20 37.01 -1.93 -9.93
CA VAL A 20 35.94 -0.95 -10.03
C VAL A 20 35.86 -0.53 -11.49
N SER A 21 34.73 -0.80 -12.11
CA SER A 21 34.42 -0.54 -13.51
C SER A 21 33.00 0.05 -13.61
N LEU A 22 32.56 0.34 -14.84
CA LEU A 22 31.18 0.77 -15.08
C LEU A 22 30.15 -0.34 -14.82
N GLU A 23 30.59 -1.61 -14.77
CA GLU A 23 29.71 -2.78 -14.62
C GLU A 23 29.82 -3.43 -13.23
N GLU A 24 30.96 -3.32 -12.56
CA GLU A 24 31.19 -3.98 -11.28
C GLU A 24 32.10 -3.18 -10.35
N ALA A 25 31.81 -3.26 -9.05
CA ALA A 25 32.69 -2.75 -8.00
C ALA A 25 32.82 -3.81 -6.91
N LYS A 26 33.88 -4.63 -6.98
CA LYS A 26 34.09 -5.77 -6.10
C LYS A 26 35.50 -5.84 -5.54
N VAL A 27 35.60 -6.28 -4.29
CA VAL A 27 36.87 -6.52 -3.60
C VAL A 27 36.83 -7.83 -2.84
N SER A 28 37.93 -8.59 -2.91
CA SER A 28 38.10 -9.80 -2.10
C SER A 28 38.85 -9.49 -0.82
N VAL A 29 38.29 -9.93 0.31
CA VAL A 29 38.83 -9.69 1.65
C VAL A 29 39.10 -11.00 2.37
N LEU A 30 40.22 -11.07 3.08
CA LEU A 30 40.51 -12.15 4.01
C LEU A 30 39.90 -11.80 5.35
N LEU A 31 39.00 -12.64 5.85
CA LEU A 31 38.26 -12.43 7.08
C LEU A 31 38.94 -13.10 8.27
N SER A 32 39.06 -12.35 9.37
CA SER A 32 39.38 -12.85 10.71
C SER A 32 38.14 -12.95 11.61
N CYS A 33 36.99 -12.49 11.13
CA CYS A 33 35.71 -12.45 11.84
C CYS A 33 34.65 -13.30 11.13
N ASP A 34 33.61 -13.69 11.87
CA ASP A 34 32.43 -14.32 11.28
C ASP A 34 31.48 -13.25 10.76
N VAL A 35 31.19 -13.29 9.45
CA VAL A 35 30.22 -12.42 8.78
C VAL A 35 29.44 -13.23 7.76
N GLY A 36 28.13 -12.95 7.68
CA GLY A 36 27.23 -13.60 6.72
C GLY A 36 27.05 -12.80 5.44
N VAL A 37 26.47 -13.44 4.42
CA VAL A 37 26.05 -12.77 3.19
C VAL A 37 25.02 -11.67 3.51
N GLY A 38 25.21 -10.52 2.88
CA GLY A 38 24.40 -9.32 3.07
C GLY A 38 24.88 -8.39 4.18
N ALA A 39 25.81 -8.82 5.05
CA ALA A 39 26.41 -7.96 6.07
C ALA A 39 27.22 -6.81 5.45
N PHE A 40 27.34 -5.70 6.19
CA PHE A 40 28.14 -4.55 5.78
C PHE A 40 29.52 -4.57 6.44
N LEU A 41 30.54 -4.22 5.67
CA LEU A 41 31.91 -4.03 6.12
C LEU A 41 32.47 -2.71 5.56
N VAL A 42 33.39 -2.10 6.30
CA VAL A 42 34.04 -0.84 5.90
C VAL A 42 35.52 -1.12 5.70
N ALA A 43 36.01 -0.84 4.49
CA ALA A 43 37.44 -0.77 4.22
C ALA A 43 37.91 0.67 4.32
N GLU A 44 39.11 0.91 4.88
CA GLU A 44 39.63 2.27 5.09
C GLU A 44 41.08 2.38 4.64
N ASP A 45 41.40 3.44 3.89
CA ASP A 45 42.78 3.80 3.54
C ASP A 45 42.91 5.32 3.38
N LYS A 46 43.94 5.90 3.98
CA LYS A 46 44.31 7.33 3.84
C LYS A 46 43.13 8.31 3.96
N GLY A 47 42.20 8.06 4.87
CA GLY A 47 41.03 8.91 5.12
C GLY A 47 39.86 8.71 4.15
N ARG A 48 39.96 7.76 3.21
CA ARG A 48 38.83 7.25 2.42
C ARG A 48 38.23 6.02 3.07
N ARG A 49 36.90 5.88 2.92
CA ARG A 49 36.13 4.75 3.43
C ARG A 49 35.31 4.15 2.30
N TRP A 50 35.33 2.83 2.18
CA TRP A 50 34.49 2.09 1.23
C TRP A 50 33.54 1.19 2.00
N LEU A 51 32.24 1.34 1.77
CA LEU A 51 31.22 0.46 2.31
C LEU A 51 31.01 -0.68 1.33
N GLY A 52 31.28 -1.91 1.78
CA GLY A 52 31.04 -3.13 1.03
C GLY A 52 29.93 -3.96 1.65
N ARG A 53 29.02 -4.50 0.82
CA ARG A 53 28.07 -5.54 1.21
C ARG A 53 28.66 -6.89 0.87
N VAL A 54 28.68 -7.82 1.81
CA VAL A 54 29.20 -9.18 1.62
C VAL A 54 28.30 -9.90 0.61
N ALA A 55 28.78 -10.10 -0.61
CA ALA A 55 28.06 -10.82 -1.67
C ALA A 55 28.26 -12.33 -1.57
N GLU A 56 29.46 -12.75 -1.14
CA GLU A 56 29.85 -14.16 -1.06
C GLU A 56 30.83 -14.37 0.10
N VAL A 57 30.75 -15.52 0.77
CA VAL A 57 31.74 -15.98 1.75
C VAL A 57 32.15 -17.40 1.38
N LYS A 58 33.45 -17.59 1.12
CA LYS A 58 34.07 -18.87 0.80
C LYS A 58 34.94 -19.33 1.97
N MET A 59 34.84 -20.61 2.25
CA MET A 59 35.74 -21.31 3.16
C MET A 59 36.14 -22.59 2.45
N ALA A 60 37.45 -22.77 2.26
CA ALA A 60 38.01 -23.96 1.66
C ALA A 60 39.23 -24.35 2.49
N ASP A 61 39.40 -25.65 2.76
CA ASP A 61 40.66 -26.15 3.27
C ASP A 61 41.73 -26.21 2.15
N LEU A 62 42.98 -26.41 2.55
CA LEU A 62 44.11 -26.47 1.61
C LEU A 62 43.99 -27.62 0.60
N TYR A 63 43.38 -28.74 0.97
CA TYR A 63 43.23 -29.91 0.10
C TYR A 63 42.14 -29.70 -0.95
N ALA A 64 41.05 -29.03 -0.58
CA ALA A 64 39.99 -28.58 -1.47
C ALA A 64 40.52 -27.57 -2.50
N VAL A 65 41.35 -26.61 -2.06
CA VAL A 65 42.01 -25.66 -3.00
C VAL A 65 42.99 -26.36 -3.93
N ALA A 66 43.74 -27.34 -3.41
CA ALA A 66 44.68 -28.14 -4.20
C ALA A 66 44.00 -29.21 -5.06
N ASN A 67 42.66 -29.34 -5.00
CA ASN A 67 41.88 -30.37 -5.67
C ASN A 67 42.45 -31.79 -5.44
N THR A 68 42.90 -32.06 -4.20
CA THR A 68 43.57 -33.32 -3.86
C THR A 68 42.54 -34.45 -3.77
N PRO A 69 42.64 -35.51 -4.58
CA PRO A 69 41.69 -36.61 -4.52
C PRO A 69 41.91 -37.42 -3.23
N VAL A 70 40.81 -37.72 -2.54
CA VAL A 70 40.81 -38.58 -1.36
C VAL A 70 40.21 -39.92 -1.77
N LEU A 71 40.88 -41.02 -1.42
CA LEU A 71 40.56 -42.36 -1.94
C LEU A 71 39.69 -43.19 -0.98
N SER A 72 39.54 -42.79 0.28
CA SER A 72 38.67 -43.47 1.25
C SER A 72 38.04 -42.54 2.30
N PRO A 73 36.89 -42.91 2.90
CA PRO A 73 36.28 -42.17 4.01
C PRO A 73 37.18 -42.02 5.24
N GLU A 74 38.04 -43.01 5.53
CA GLU A 74 39.01 -42.88 6.65
C GLU A 74 40.09 -41.84 6.34
N GLN A 75 40.54 -41.74 5.08
CA GLN A 75 41.48 -40.71 4.66
C GLN A 75 40.84 -39.32 4.77
N GLU A 76 39.58 -39.16 4.36
CA GLU A 76 38.83 -37.89 4.47
C GLU A 76 38.74 -37.42 5.93
N LEU A 77 38.46 -38.35 6.86
CA LEU A 77 38.40 -38.06 8.30
C LEU A 77 39.79 -37.83 8.93
N ALA A 78 40.84 -38.41 8.36
CA ALA A 78 42.22 -38.25 8.83
C ALA A 78 42.88 -36.95 8.32
N VAL A 79 42.34 -36.33 7.27
CA VAL A 79 42.74 -34.98 6.86
C VAL A 79 42.33 -34.01 7.97
N GLY A 80 43.30 -33.62 8.79
CA GLY A 80 43.09 -32.58 9.79
C GLY A 80 42.60 -31.31 9.10
N LEU A 81 41.45 -30.78 9.54
CA LEU A 81 40.85 -29.52 9.07
C LEU A 81 41.84 -28.36 9.21
N ARG A 82 42.75 -28.21 8.24
CA ARG A 82 43.52 -26.97 8.04
C ARG A 82 42.61 -26.03 7.28
N LEU A 83 41.65 -25.47 8.01
CA LEU A 83 40.75 -24.44 7.51
C LEU A 83 41.60 -23.36 6.84
N GLY A 84 41.45 -23.22 5.52
CA GLY A 84 42.03 -22.09 4.80
C GLY A 84 41.39 -20.79 5.27
N PRO A 85 41.98 -19.64 4.92
CA PRO A 85 41.43 -18.36 5.33
C PRO A 85 40.02 -18.18 4.76
N LYS A 86 39.10 -17.65 5.58
CA LYS A 86 37.77 -17.25 5.10
C LYS A 86 37.94 -16.09 4.14
N ILE A 87 37.43 -16.23 2.91
CA ILE A 87 37.49 -15.18 1.90
C ILE A 87 36.08 -14.68 1.66
N ALA A 88 35.87 -13.37 1.75
CA ALA A 88 34.61 -12.76 1.32
C ALA A 88 34.81 -11.90 0.08
N VAL A 89 33.80 -11.87 -0.77
CA VAL A 89 33.68 -10.91 -1.86
C VAL A 89 32.72 -9.82 -1.40
N LEU A 90 33.19 -8.58 -1.35
CA LEU A 90 32.38 -7.42 -1.04
C LEU A 90 31.98 -6.73 -2.34
N GLU A 91 30.69 -6.51 -2.53
CA GLU A 91 30.15 -5.58 -3.51
C GLU A 91 30.19 -4.17 -2.90
N LEU A 92 30.96 -3.27 -3.49
CA LEU A 92 31.09 -1.90 -3.00
C LEU A 92 29.79 -1.14 -3.30
N VAL A 93 29.25 -0.51 -2.26
CA VAL A 93 27.95 0.17 -2.29
C VAL A 93 28.13 1.69 -2.18
N ALA A 94 29.16 2.14 -1.46
CA ALA A 94 29.48 3.55 -1.31
C ALA A 94 30.98 3.77 -1.11
N GLU A 95 31.49 4.90 -1.59
CA GLU A 95 32.82 5.44 -1.30
C GLU A 95 32.66 6.83 -0.67
N CYS A 96 33.40 7.10 0.40
CA CYS A 96 33.39 8.38 1.10
C CYS A 96 34.80 8.99 1.17
N GLY A 97 34.92 10.25 0.74
CA GLY A 97 36.08 11.10 0.98
C GLY A 97 35.73 12.15 2.03
N GLY A 98 36.22 11.99 3.26
CA GLY A 98 35.78 12.82 4.38
C GLY A 98 34.29 12.60 4.69
N SER A 99 33.50 13.68 4.66
CA SER A 99 32.04 13.65 4.90
C SER A 99 31.20 13.46 3.64
N ALA A 100 31.80 13.50 2.45
CA ALA A 100 31.09 13.34 1.18
C ALA A 100 31.14 11.88 0.73
N CYS A 101 29.97 11.27 0.59
CA CYS A 101 29.81 9.89 0.14
C CYS A 101 29.13 9.85 -1.23
N GLY A 102 29.51 8.91 -2.09
CA GLY A 102 28.93 8.68 -3.41
C GLY A 102 29.08 7.22 -3.86
N ALA A 103 28.82 6.97 -5.15
CA ALA A 103 29.06 5.67 -5.74
C ALA A 103 30.56 5.32 -5.71
N PRO A 104 30.92 4.04 -5.55
CA PRO A 104 32.32 3.62 -5.57
C PRO A 104 32.95 3.90 -6.93
N ALA A 105 34.03 4.67 -6.95
CA ALA A 105 34.72 5.08 -8.16
C ALA A 105 36.17 4.62 -8.21
N THR A 106 36.76 4.29 -7.06
CA THR A 106 38.15 3.86 -6.97
C THR A 106 38.30 2.48 -6.34
N PRO A 107 39.26 1.66 -6.83
CA PRO A 107 39.55 0.37 -6.22
C PRO A 107 40.10 0.55 -4.81
N VAL A 108 39.67 -0.33 -3.91
CA VAL A 108 40.20 -0.39 -2.55
C VAL A 108 41.66 -0.87 -2.59
N PRO A 109 42.60 -0.18 -1.93
CA PRO A 109 44.00 -0.60 -1.91
C PRO A 109 44.21 -1.97 -1.29
N VAL A 110 45.19 -2.70 -1.82
CA VAL A 110 45.61 -3.99 -1.25
C VAL A 110 46.10 -3.80 0.18
N HIS A 111 45.76 -4.73 1.07
CA HIS A 111 46.04 -4.67 2.51
C HIS A 111 45.32 -3.55 3.27
N ALA A 112 44.40 -2.81 2.65
CA ALA A 112 43.53 -1.91 3.39
C ALA A 112 42.79 -2.70 4.49
N PRO A 113 42.81 -2.24 5.76
CA PRO A 113 42.08 -2.89 6.84
C PRO A 113 40.58 -2.84 6.58
N VAL A 114 39.90 -3.91 6.96
CA VAL A 114 38.46 -4.08 6.85
C VAL A 114 37.90 -4.30 8.25
N ARG A 115 36.88 -3.54 8.62
CA ARG A 115 36.25 -3.58 9.94
C ARG A 115 34.73 -3.64 9.84
N ARG A 116 34.09 -4.02 10.95
CA ARG A 116 32.64 -3.82 11.08
C ARG A 116 32.33 -2.32 11.13
N PRO A 117 31.20 -1.88 10.55
CA PRO A 117 30.76 -0.50 10.66
C PRO A 117 30.44 -0.15 12.11
N LYS A 118 30.66 1.11 12.48
CA LYS A 118 30.21 1.67 13.76
C LYS A 118 28.69 1.87 13.72
N PRO A 119 27.99 1.91 14.87
CA PRO A 119 26.56 2.21 14.88
C PRO A 119 26.26 3.56 14.20
N GLY A 120 25.35 3.57 13.23
CA GLY A 120 24.98 4.77 12.45
C GLY A 120 25.88 5.08 11.24
N GLU A 121 27.00 4.37 11.08
CA GLU A 121 27.95 4.62 9.97
C GLU A 121 27.42 4.12 8.62
N VAL A 122 26.64 3.03 8.60
CA VAL A 122 26.08 2.49 7.35
C VAL A 122 25.07 3.47 6.77
N GLY A 123 24.19 4.01 7.60
CA GLY A 123 23.19 4.99 7.17
C GLY A 123 23.81 6.31 6.73
N GLU A 124 24.89 6.76 7.39
CA GLU A 124 25.68 7.90 6.94
C GLU A 124 26.26 7.67 5.53
N MET A 125 26.95 6.54 5.33
CA MET A 125 27.62 6.24 4.05
C MET A 125 26.64 6.01 2.90
N LEU A 126 25.50 5.37 3.18
CA LEU A 126 24.40 5.19 2.21
C LEU A 126 23.60 6.48 1.95
N GLY A 127 23.80 7.52 2.75
CA GLY A 127 23.03 8.76 2.66
C GLY A 127 21.55 8.56 2.98
N LEU A 128 21.24 7.73 3.98
CA LEU A 128 19.85 7.48 4.39
C LEU A 128 19.19 8.79 4.87
N PRO A 129 17.92 9.04 4.49
CA PRO A 129 17.20 10.22 4.92
C PRO A 129 17.06 10.32 6.45
N ARG A 130 17.27 11.54 6.98
CA ARG A 130 17.15 11.83 8.42
C ARG A 130 15.74 12.21 8.85
N ASP A 131 14.93 12.72 7.92
CA ASP A 131 13.56 13.17 8.14
C ASP A 131 12.54 12.33 7.39
N GLY A 132 11.28 12.38 7.84
CA GLY A 132 10.17 11.64 7.27
C GLY A 132 9.66 10.52 8.18
N VAL A 133 8.87 9.61 7.60
CA VAL A 133 8.22 8.53 8.35
C VAL A 133 9.21 7.41 8.62
N GLU A 134 9.33 6.97 9.87
CA GLU A 134 10.16 5.83 10.24
C GLU A 134 9.52 4.53 9.73
N LEU A 135 10.18 3.85 8.79
CA LEU A 135 9.70 2.55 8.30
C LEU A 135 10.16 1.39 9.19
N GLY A 136 11.31 1.54 9.85
CA GLY A 136 11.86 0.53 10.74
C GLY A 136 13.37 0.67 10.91
N ALA A 137 14.01 -0.39 11.41
CA ALA A 137 15.46 -0.50 11.49
C ALA A 137 16.03 -0.96 10.14
N LEU A 138 17.22 -0.50 9.77
CA LEU A 138 17.95 -1.11 8.66
C LEU A 138 18.24 -2.56 9.04
N ALA A 139 18.07 -3.47 8.09
CA ALA A 139 18.27 -4.89 8.34
C ALA A 139 19.20 -5.51 7.29
N LEU A 140 19.72 -6.68 7.63
CA LEU A 140 20.32 -7.60 6.68
C LEU A 140 19.22 -8.42 5.98
N PRO A 141 19.53 -9.11 4.86
CA PRO A 141 18.57 -10.01 4.21
C PRO A 141 18.07 -11.13 5.12
N THR A 142 18.84 -11.48 6.15
CA THR A 142 18.48 -12.44 7.21
C THR A 142 17.42 -11.90 8.18
N GLY A 143 17.17 -10.59 8.18
CA GLY A 143 16.28 -9.90 9.12
C GLY A 143 16.97 -9.39 10.38
N GLU A 144 18.27 -9.63 10.55
CA GLU A 144 19.08 -9.05 11.63
C GLU A 144 19.16 -7.53 11.49
N GLU A 145 18.90 -6.80 12.57
CA GLU A 145 18.97 -5.32 12.57
C GLU A 145 20.41 -4.83 12.56
N VAL A 146 20.70 -3.82 11.73
CA VAL A 146 21.99 -3.13 11.72
C VAL A 146 21.97 -2.10 12.86
N PRO A 147 22.90 -2.17 13.84
CA PRO A 147 22.86 -1.34 15.03
C PRO A 147 22.93 0.17 14.73
N GLY A 148 22.06 0.95 15.38
CA GLY A 148 22.05 2.42 15.27
C GLY A 148 21.43 2.96 13.98
N GLU A 149 20.88 2.11 13.12
CA GLU A 149 20.39 2.50 11.81
C GLU A 149 18.86 2.51 11.74
N VAL A 150 18.29 3.67 11.39
CA VAL A 150 16.85 3.85 11.23
C VAL A 150 16.55 4.26 9.79
N VAL A 151 15.66 3.52 9.14
CA VAL A 151 15.23 3.81 7.77
C VAL A 151 13.98 4.68 7.81
N ARG A 152 14.08 5.87 7.20
CA ARG A 152 12.98 6.83 7.08
C ARG A 152 12.64 7.09 5.62
N LEU A 153 11.35 7.20 5.32
CA LEU A 153 10.85 7.62 4.02
C LEU A 153 10.48 9.11 4.08
N PRO A 154 11.15 9.99 3.31
CA PRO A 154 10.78 11.39 3.19
C PRO A 154 9.32 11.55 2.79
N LEU A 155 8.65 12.57 3.33
CA LEU A 155 7.26 12.85 3.01
C LEU A 155 7.07 13.18 1.52
N ASP A 156 8.11 13.75 0.89
CA ASP A 156 8.14 13.96 -0.56
C ASP A 156 8.09 12.62 -1.32
N ALA A 157 8.96 11.66 -0.97
CA ALA A 157 8.96 10.32 -1.55
C ALA A 157 7.63 9.60 -1.39
N LEU A 158 6.96 9.80 -0.26
CA LEU A 158 5.63 9.25 -0.02
C LEU A 158 4.54 9.87 -0.93
N ARG A 159 4.67 11.14 -1.35
CA ARG A 159 3.75 11.80 -2.31
C ARG A 159 3.86 11.22 -3.72
N HIS A 160 4.96 10.54 -4.04
CA HIS A 160 5.15 9.79 -5.28
C HIS A 160 4.64 8.34 -5.21
N HIS A 161 3.70 8.10 -4.29
CA HIS A 161 3.01 6.83 -4.06
C HIS A 161 3.94 5.69 -3.60
N LEU A 162 3.36 4.78 -2.83
CA LEU A 162 4.04 3.62 -2.28
C LEU A 162 3.25 2.37 -2.63
N LEU A 163 3.93 1.37 -3.19
CA LEU A 163 3.39 0.03 -3.37
C LEU A 163 3.98 -0.91 -2.33
N VAL A 164 3.13 -1.56 -1.55
CA VAL A 164 3.48 -2.58 -0.57
C VAL A 164 2.99 -3.93 -1.06
N VAL A 165 3.91 -4.85 -1.35
CA VAL A 165 3.59 -6.19 -1.83
C VAL A 165 4.06 -7.23 -0.81
N GLY A 166 3.23 -8.23 -0.54
CA GLY A 166 3.63 -9.34 0.31
C GLY A 166 2.54 -10.41 0.39
N THR A 167 2.95 -11.66 0.52
CA THR A 167 2.05 -12.80 0.78
C THR A 167 1.33 -12.66 2.11
N THR A 168 0.25 -13.43 2.30
CA THR A 168 -0.47 -13.49 3.58
C THR A 168 0.48 -13.82 4.73
N GLY A 169 0.39 -13.08 5.82
CA GLY A 169 1.24 -13.26 7.00
C GLY A 169 2.65 -12.66 6.91
N SER A 170 3.07 -12.13 5.76
CA SER A 170 4.39 -11.48 5.59
C SER A 170 4.58 -10.20 6.43
N GLY A 171 3.47 -9.55 6.82
CA GLY A 171 3.48 -8.30 7.59
C GLY A 171 2.95 -7.08 6.84
N LYS A 172 2.45 -7.23 5.60
CA LYS A 172 1.87 -6.15 4.77
C LYS A 172 0.95 -5.20 5.55
N THR A 173 -0.08 -5.73 6.20
CA THR A 173 -1.05 -4.91 6.96
C THR A 173 -0.40 -4.19 8.14
N VAL A 174 0.59 -4.79 8.81
CA VAL A 174 1.32 -4.13 9.91
C VAL A 174 2.17 -3.00 9.37
N PHE A 175 2.89 -3.22 8.27
CA PHE A 175 3.67 -2.17 7.58
C PHE A 175 2.80 -0.94 7.26
N VAL A 176 1.64 -1.15 6.62
CA VAL A 176 0.74 -0.06 6.22
C VAL A 176 0.14 0.64 7.45
N LYS A 177 -0.13 -0.11 8.53
CA LYS A 177 -0.61 0.45 9.79
C LYS A 177 0.42 1.27 10.55
N GLU A 178 1.69 0.87 10.54
CA GLU A 178 2.78 1.67 11.13
C GLU A 178 2.89 3.03 10.45
N LEU A 179 2.82 3.03 9.12
CA LEU A 179 2.80 4.26 8.32
C LEU A 179 1.58 5.12 8.67
N ALA A 180 0.39 4.50 8.74
CA ALA A 180 -0.85 5.17 9.13
C ALA A 180 -0.77 5.83 10.52
N LEU A 181 -0.28 5.07 11.50
CA LEU A 181 -0.19 5.50 12.90
C LEU A 181 0.73 6.71 13.03
N GLN A 182 1.93 6.65 12.44
CA GLN A 182 2.89 7.74 12.51
C GLN A 182 2.41 9.00 11.81
N LEU A 183 1.83 8.86 10.61
CA LEU A 183 1.28 10.00 9.88
C LEU A 183 0.14 10.67 10.67
N ALA A 184 -0.77 9.88 11.25
CA ALA A 184 -1.86 10.39 12.06
C ALA A 184 -1.35 11.08 13.34
N GLN A 185 -0.35 10.51 14.01
CA GLN A 185 0.28 11.11 15.21
C GLN A 185 1.04 12.40 14.88
N ALA A 186 1.63 12.49 13.69
CA ALA A 186 2.25 13.71 13.17
C ALA A 186 1.22 14.77 12.72
N GLY A 187 -0.08 14.53 12.89
CA GLY A 187 -1.16 15.46 12.55
C GLY A 187 -1.53 15.48 11.07
N HIS A 188 -0.98 14.57 10.25
CA HIS A 188 -1.39 14.44 8.86
C HIS A 188 -2.74 13.75 8.74
N ARG A 189 -3.45 14.04 7.65
CA ARG A 189 -4.70 13.36 7.33
C ARG A 189 -4.40 11.98 6.77
N VAL A 190 -5.05 10.95 7.31
CA VAL A 190 -4.89 9.57 6.86
C VAL A 190 -6.28 8.97 6.63
N VAL A 191 -6.49 8.39 5.45
CA VAL A 191 -7.75 7.75 5.05
C VAL A 191 -7.45 6.32 4.63
N ALA A 192 -7.93 5.33 5.39
CA ALA A 192 -7.78 3.92 5.06
C ALA A 192 -9.05 3.37 4.40
N LEU A 193 -8.92 2.79 3.22
CA LEU A 193 -9.96 2.00 2.57
C LEU A 193 -9.85 0.56 3.06
N ASP A 194 -10.79 0.14 3.90
CA ASP A 194 -10.66 -1.11 4.67
C ASP A 194 -11.61 -2.19 4.14
N ALA A 195 -11.07 -3.07 3.31
CA ALA A 195 -11.78 -4.22 2.76
C ALA A 195 -11.93 -5.38 3.75
N VAL A 196 -11.11 -5.44 4.80
CA VAL A 196 -11.04 -6.61 5.71
C VAL A 196 -11.57 -6.28 7.11
N GLY A 197 -11.31 -5.07 7.60
CA GLY A 197 -11.69 -4.57 8.92
C GLY A 197 -10.51 -4.36 9.87
N HIS A 198 -9.27 -4.43 9.38
CA HIS A 198 -8.09 -4.36 10.24
C HIS A 198 -7.78 -2.94 10.73
N PHE A 199 -8.15 -1.90 10.01
CA PHE A 199 -7.70 -0.54 10.27
C PHE A 199 -8.35 0.09 11.52
N TYR A 200 -9.49 -0.45 11.96
CA TYR A 200 -10.11 -0.13 13.25
C TYR A 200 -9.18 -0.32 14.45
N HIS A 201 -8.19 -1.22 14.36
CA HIS A 201 -7.33 -1.57 15.48
C HIS A 201 -6.50 -0.38 15.97
N LEU A 202 -6.22 0.61 15.11
CA LEU A 202 -5.45 1.79 15.51
C LEU A 202 -6.17 2.66 16.55
N ALA A 203 -7.47 2.43 16.80
CA ALA A 203 -8.17 3.01 17.93
C ALA A 203 -7.53 2.65 19.29
N TYR A 204 -6.89 1.48 19.38
CA TYR A 204 -6.20 1.00 20.59
C TYR A 204 -4.78 1.55 20.73
N ASN A 205 -4.30 2.34 19.75
CA ASN A 205 -3.06 3.12 19.87
C ASN A 205 -3.31 4.56 20.36
N GLY A 206 -4.49 4.84 20.93
CA GLY A 206 -4.87 6.17 21.43
C GLY A 206 -5.37 7.13 20.36
N LEU A 207 -5.52 6.68 19.10
CA LEU A 207 -6.16 7.48 18.05
C LEU A 207 -7.68 7.47 18.20
N THR A 208 -8.32 8.61 17.91
CA THR A 208 -9.76 8.63 17.65
C THR A 208 -10.00 8.30 16.19
N VAL A 209 -10.69 7.19 15.92
CA VAL A 209 -10.94 6.72 14.55
C VAL A 209 -12.26 7.28 14.02
N ASN A 210 -12.20 8.03 12.92
CA ASN A 210 -13.40 8.42 12.18
C ASN A 210 -13.79 7.29 11.22
N VAL A 211 -14.91 6.63 11.47
CA VAL A 211 -15.38 5.49 10.68
C VAL A 211 -16.46 5.97 9.73
N ILE A 212 -16.18 6.00 8.43
CA ILE A 212 -17.19 6.18 7.39
C ILE A 212 -17.78 4.80 7.09
N LEU A 213 -19.06 4.63 7.41
CA LEU A 213 -19.75 3.34 7.34
C LEU A 213 -20.91 3.40 6.35
N PRO A 214 -20.70 2.93 5.11
CA PRO A 214 -21.76 2.71 4.13
C PRO A 214 -22.92 1.92 4.74
N THR A 215 -24.08 2.57 4.80
CA THR A 215 -25.25 2.09 5.50
C THR A 215 -26.36 1.85 4.49
N THR A 216 -26.71 0.59 4.29
CA THR A 216 -27.79 0.22 3.37
C THR A 216 -29.16 0.43 4.01
N ALA A 217 -30.21 0.53 3.19
CA ALA A 217 -31.60 0.54 3.67
C ALA A 217 -31.92 -0.64 4.61
N ARG A 218 -31.42 -1.84 4.28
CA ARG A 218 -31.59 -3.04 5.12
C ARG A 218 -30.98 -2.88 6.52
N LEU A 219 -29.80 -2.29 6.63
CA LEU A 219 -29.17 -2.02 7.92
C LEU A 219 -29.94 -0.92 8.67
N MET A 220 -30.37 0.12 7.97
CA MET A 220 -31.05 1.26 8.59
C MET A 220 -32.46 0.94 9.10
N ARG A 221 -33.15 -0.04 8.51
CA ARG A 221 -34.41 -0.59 9.06
C ARG A 221 -34.27 -1.20 10.46
N ARG A 222 -33.06 -1.61 10.87
CA ARG A 222 -32.76 -2.11 12.22
C ARG A 222 -32.37 -1.00 13.22
N GLY A 223 -32.40 0.25 12.78
CA GLY A 223 -32.14 1.43 13.58
C GLY A 223 -30.67 1.84 13.72
N PRO A 224 -30.40 3.09 14.17
CA PRO A 224 -29.03 3.62 14.32
C PRO A 224 -28.14 2.78 15.24
N ARG A 225 -28.74 2.10 16.23
CA ARG A 225 -28.03 1.17 17.12
C ARG A 225 -27.43 -0.02 16.38
N ALA A 226 -28.00 -0.47 15.26
CA ALA A 226 -27.44 -1.55 14.46
C ALA A 226 -26.17 -1.12 13.71
N VAL A 227 -26.14 0.13 13.23
CA VAL A 227 -24.97 0.75 12.60
C VAL A 227 -23.80 0.81 13.59
N VAL A 228 -24.06 1.30 14.81
CA VAL A 228 -23.06 1.32 15.90
C VAL A 228 -22.57 -0.09 16.25
N ARG A 229 -23.49 -1.04 16.44
CA ARG A 229 -23.12 -2.44 16.76
C ARG A 229 -22.19 -3.06 15.73
N ARG A 230 -22.39 -2.75 14.43
CA ARG A 230 -21.51 -3.22 13.35
C ARG A 230 -20.09 -2.67 13.49
N ALA A 231 -19.95 -1.36 13.72
CA ALA A 231 -18.63 -0.74 13.94
C ALA A 231 -17.92 -1.30 15.19
N VAL A 232 -18.67 -1.47 16.30
CA VAL A 232 -18.13 -2.06 17.54
C VAL A 232 -17.68 -3.49 17.32
N ALA A 233 -18.46 -4.33 16.62
CA ALA A 233 -18.10 -5.71 16.35
C ALA A 233 -16.78 -5.82 15.56
N LYS A 234 -16.55 -4.92 14.59
CA LYS A 234 -15.30 -4.84 13.84
C LYS A 234 -14.14 -4.39 14.72
N ALA A 235 -14.31 -3.34 15.51
CA ALA A 235 -13.27 -2.88 16.44
C ALA A 235 -12.94 -3.87 17.56
N ALA A 236 -13.89 -4.70 17.97
CA ALA A 236 -13.67 -5.75 18.97
C ALA A 236 -12.95 -6.97 18.39
N TRP A 237 -13.02 -7.19 17.07
CA TRP A 237 -12.40 -8.31 16.36
C TRP A 237 -12.67 -9.68 17.02
N GLY A 238 -13.95 -10.00 17.22
CA GLY A 238 -14.37 -11.28 17.83
C GLY A 238 -14.18 -11.39 19.35
N ARG A 239 -13.58 -10.38 20.01
CA ARG A 239 -13.42 -10.36 21.47
C ARG A 239 -14.70 -9.87 22.16
N ARG A 240 -14.86 -10.27 23.43
CA ARG A 240 -15.87 -9.66 24.32
C ARG A 240 -15.52 -8.19 24.55
N ALA A 241 -16.46 -7.30 24.26
CA ALA A 241 -16.30 -5.87 24.46
C ALA A 241 -17.57 -5.24 25.03
N ARG A 242 -17.39 -4.27 25.93
CA ARG A 242 -18.46 -3.37 26.37
C ARG A 242 -18.32 -2.06 25.60
N TYR A 243 -19.43 -1.37 25.35
CA TYR A 243 -19.37 -0.07 24.68
C TYR A 243 -20.40 0.91 25.22
N LYS A 244 -20.06 2.19 25.15
CA LYS A 244 -20.97 3.32 25.34
C LYS A 244 -21.08 4.07 24.02
N ALA A 245 -22.28 4.49 23.65
CA ALA A 245 -22.50 5.22 22.41
C ALA A 245 -23.46 6.40 22.61
N ARG A 246 -23.08 7.57 22.09
CA ARG A 246 -23.95 8.74 21.97
C ARG A 246 -24.29 8.97 20.51
N LEU A 247 -25.58 9.00 20.19
CA LEU A 247 -26.09 9.18 18.83
C LEU A 247 -26.42 10.65 18.60
N TYR A 248 -26.06 11.15 17.42
CA TYR A 248 -26.35 12.52 16.99
C TYR A 248 -27.26 12.49 15.76
N LYS A 249 -28.29 13.33 15.77
CA LYS A 249 -29.25 13.49 14.68
C LYS A 249 -29.44 14.97 14.37
N ARG A 250 -29.76 15.28 13.11
CA ARG A 250 -30.21 16.61 12.66
C ARG A 250 -31.53 16.43 11.94
N GLY A 251 -32.63 16.81 12.59
CA GLY A 251 -33.97 16.42 12.13
C GLY A 251 -34.13 14.90 12.09
N ASP A 252 -34.53 14.37 10.93
CA ASP A 252 -34.68 12.93 10.69
C ASP A 252 -33.38 12.23 10.22
N VAL A 253 -32.29 12.99 10.01
CA VAL A 253 -31.01 12.47 9.54
C VAL A 253 -30.14 12.01 10.71
N PHE A 254 -29.67 10.76 10.66
CA PHE A 254 -28.65 10.25 11.57
C PHE A 254 -27.27 10.70 11.07
N THR A 255 -26.61 11.60 11.81
CA THR A 255 -25.40 12.28 11.32
C THR A 255 -24.11 11.59 11.77
N ARG A 256 -24.05 11.15 13.03
CA ARG A 256 -22.90 10.42 13.58
C ARG A 256 -23.22 9.74 14.90
N ALA A 257 -22.34 8.84 15.34
CA ALA A 257 -22.30 8.33 16.70
C ALA A 257 -20.89 8.41 17.27
N GLU A 258 -20.76 8.87 18.52
CA GLU A 258 -19.53 8.76 19.28
C GLU A 258 -19.58 7.48 20.10
N VAL A 259 -18.54 6.65 19.99
CA VAL A 259 -18.51 5.33 20.57
C VAL A 259 -17.19 5.12 21.31
N GLU A 260 -17.30 4.69 22.56
CA GLU A 260 -16.18 4.24 23.37
C GLU A 260 -16.32 2.73 23.59
N VAL A 261 -15.29 1.98 23.22
CA VAL A 261 -15.23 0.51 23.34
C VAL A 261 -14.19 0.15 24.38
N GLU A 262 -14.55 -0.73 25.30
CA GLU A 262 -13.67 -1.30 26.31
C GLU A 262 -13.58 -2.81 26.07
N SER A 263 -12.36 -3.29 25.81
CA SER A 263 -12.06 -4.71 25.58
C SER A 263 -10.78 -5.10 26.33
N PRO A 264 -10.42 -6.40 26.39
CA PRO A 264 -9.14 -6.83 26.96
C PRO A 264 -7.91 -6.21 26.30
N ALA A 265 -8.04 -5.70 25.07
CA ALA A 265 -6.96 -5.01 24.35
C ALA A 265 -6.83 -3.52 24.72
N GLY A 266 -7.69 -3.00 25.61
CA GLY A 266 -7.68 -1.61 26.08
C GLY A 266 -8.96 -0.86 25.71
N ARG A 267 -8.85 0.48 25.73
CA ARG A 267 -9.95 1.39 25.38
C ARG A 267 -9.73 1.95 23.98
N ALA A 268 -10.79 1.99 23.19
CA ALA A 268 -10.82 2.51 21.84
C ALA A 268 -11.91 3.57 21.69
N ARG A 269 -11.61 4.68 21.00
CA ARG A 269 -12.58 5.74 20.69
C ARG A 269 -12.80 5.83 19.19
N MET A 270 -14.06 5.92 18.78
CA MET A 270 -14.42 6.09 17.38
C MET A 270 -15.61 7.03 17.20
N ARG A 271 -15.63 7.71 16.05
CA ARG A 271 -16.78 8.48 15.57
C ARG A 271 -17.31 7.79 14.32
N VAL A 272 -18.51 7.23 14.39
CA VAL A 272 -19.12 6.49 13.28
C VAL A 272 -20.02 7.43 12.49
N TYR A 273 -19.69 7.66 11.23
CA TYR A 273 -20.46 8.44 10.27
C TYR A 273 -21.19 7.47 9.34
N PRO A 274 -22.52 7.31 9.47
CA PRO A 274 -23.28 6.54 8.49
C PRO A 274 -23.17 7.24 7.13
N TRP A 275 -23.10 6.46 6.06
CA TRP A 275 -22.88 6.97 4.71
C TRP A 275 -23.90 6.39 3.73
N ALA A 276 -24.55 7.26 2.96
CA ALA A 276 -25.43 6.90 1.85
C ALA A 276 -25.49 8.08 0.87
N LEU A 277 -25.75 7.80 -0.40
CA LEU A 277 -25.90 8.79 -1.47
C LEU A 277 -27.32 9.33 -1.51
N GLU A 278 -27.47 10.57 -1.98
CA GLU A 278 -28.77 11.13 -2.36
C GLU A 278 -28.91 11.14 -3.89
N SER A 279 -30.10 10.80 -4.40
CA SER A 279 -30.36 10.76 -5.84
C SER A 279 -30.01 12.06 -6.56
N ARG A 280 -30.30 13.20 -5.92
CA ARG A 280 -30.01 14.53 -6.46
C ARG A 280 -28.53 14.73 -6.83
N ASP A 281 -27.63 14.06 -6.11
CA ASP A 281 -26.19 14.19 -6.29
C ASP A 281 -25.67 13.08 -7.19
N ILE A 282 -26.00 11.81 -6.92
CA ILE A 282 -25.47 10.69 -7.71
C ILE A 282 -25.96 10.70 -9.15
N LEU A 283 -27.22 11.10 -9.42
CA LEU A 283 -27.74 11.15 -10.79
C LEU A 283 -26.97 12.13 -11.67
N ARG A 284 -26.39 13.20 -11.11
CA ARG A 284 -25.57 14.17 -11.86
C ARG A 284 -24.16 13.65 -12.15
N HIS A 285 -23.67 12.73 -11.32
CA HIS A 285 -22.30 12.22 -11.36
C HIS A 285 -22.20 10.78 -11.85
N LEU A 286 -23.32 10.11 -12.14
CA LEU A 286 -23.39 8.71 -12.54
C LEU A 286 -22.41 8.34 -13.67
N PRO A 287 -22.25 9.13 -14.76
CA PRO A 287 -21.28 8.83 -15.84
C PRO A 287 -19.83 8.69 -15.39
N ARG A 288 -19.50 9.27 -14.23
CA ARG A 288 -18.16 9.23 -13.65
C ARG A 288 -18.07 8.30 -12.44
N ALA A 289 -19.19 7.79 -11.93
CA ALA A 289 -19.25 7.00 -10.70
C ALA A 289 -19.31 5.49 -10.96
N VAL A 290 -19.75 5.07 -12.16
CA VAL A 290 -19.85 3.65 -12.54
C VAL A 290 -19.13 3.38 -13.86
N SER A 291 -18.53 2.19 -13.98
CA SER A 291 -17.80 1.76 -15.18
C SER A 291 -18.71 1.18 -16.27
N ILE A 292 -19.95 0.80 -15.95
CA ILE A 292 -20.88 0.13 -16.89
C ILE A 292 -21.35 1.02 -18.04
N LEU A 293 -21.21 2.34 -17.93
CA LEU A 293 -21.65 3.28 -18.97
C LEU A 293 -20.64 3.34 -20.11
N SER A 294 -21.10 3.03 -21.33
CA SER A 294 -20.32 3.19 -22.55
C SER A 294 -20.01 4.65 -22.84
N GLN A 295 -18.99 4.95 -23.64
CA GLN A 295 -18.66 6.33 -24.03
C GLN A 295 -19.85 7.07 -24.66
N GLN A 296 -20.59 6.41 -25.55
CA GLN A 296 -21.81 6.98 -26.14
C GLN A 296 -22.86 7.29 -25.07
N ALA A 297 -23.13 6.33 -24.16
CA ALA A 297 -24.08 6.55 -23.08
C ALA A 297 -23.66 7.73 -22.19
N LYS A 298 -22.37 7.87 -21.86
CA LYS A 298 -21.83 9.00 -21.09
C LYS A 298 -22.07 10.35 -21.79
N MET A 299 -21.88 10.43 -23.11
CA MET A 299 -22.09 11.66 -23.88
C MET A 299 -23.55 12.12 -23.87
N PHE A 300 -24.49 11.19 -24.04
CA PHE A 300 -25.91 11.51 -24.15
C PHE A 300 -26.68 11.49 -22.82
N TYR A 301 -26.08 10.94 -21.76
CA TYR A 301 -26.72 10.77 -20.44
C TYR A 301 -27.39 12.05 -19.92
N LYS A 302 -26.71 13.20 -20.03
CA LYS A 302 -27.28 14.49 -19.59
C LYS A 302 -28.53 14.88 -20.37
N ARG A 303 -28.54 14.66 -21.70
CA ARG A 303 -29.70 14.96 -22.55
C ARG A 303 -30.86 14.02 -22.25
N VAL A 304 -30.57 12.74 -22.02
CA VAL A 304 -31.57 11.73 -21.61
C VAL A 304 -32.25 12.12 -20.30
N LEU A 305 -31.48 12.50 -19.27
CA LEU A 305 -32.05 12.97 -18.00
C LEU A 305 -32.95 14.18 -18.15
N GLN A 306 -32.51 15.18 -18.93
CA GLN A 306 -33.28 16.40 -19.19
C GLN A 306 -34.60 16.09 -19.89
N GLU A 307 -34.58 15.21 -20.88
CA GLU A 307 -35.76 14.81 -21.64
C GLU A 307 -36.74 13.99 -20.78
N ALA A 308 -36.23 13.07 -19.97
CA ALA A 308 -37.04 12.32 -19.00
C ALA A 308 -37.74 13.27 -18.02
N TRP A 309 -37.02 14.24 -17.45
CA TRP A 309 -37.62 15.23 -16.54
C TRP A 309 -38.61 16.17 -17.24
N ARG A 310 -38.37 16.53 -18.50
CA ARG A 310 -39.32 17.31 -19.31
C ARG A 310 -40.64 16.56 -19.50
N LYS A 311 -40.58 15.24 -19.64
CA LYS A 311 -41.74 14.35 -19.73
C LYS A 311 -42.33 13.94 -18.37
N GLY A 312 -41.89 14.57 -17.27
CA GLY A 312 -42.48 14.37 -15.93
C GLY A 312 -41.85 13.26 -15.10
N ALA A 313 -40.67 12.74 -15.46
CA ALA A 313 -39.99 11.74 -14.65
C ALA A 313 -39.69 12.24 -13.22
N PRO A 314 -39.83 11.39 -12.19
CA PRO A 314 -39.36 11.70 -10.84
C PRO A 314 -37.86 12.00 -10.81
N ARG A 315 -37.43 12.75 -9.79
CA ARG A 315 -36.02 13.16 -9.62
C ARG A 315 -35.22 12.27 -8.67
N ASP A 316 -35.87 11.30 -8.04
CA ASP A 316 -35.19 10.21 -7.35
C ASP A 316 -34.83 9.08 -8.32
N ALA A 317 -33.77 8.33 -8.02
CA ALA A 317 -33.22 7.32 -8.91
C ALA A 317 -34.22 6.18 -9.18
N ALA A 318 -34.94 5.73 -8.14
CA ALA A 318 -35.92 4.66 -8.25
C ALA A 318 -37.11 5.07 -9.13
N GLY A 319 -37.67 6.27 -8.89
CA GLY A 319 -38.75 6.81 -9.70
C GLY A 319 -38.34 7.11 -11.14
N LEU A 320 -37.12 7.61 -11.36
CA LEU A 320 -36.57 7.79 -12.71
C LEU A 320 -36.43 6.46 -13.45
N PHE A 321 -35.89 5.43 -12.79
CA PHE A 321 -35.78 4.09 -13.36
C PHE A 321 -37.16 3.54 -13.73
N GLN A 322 -38.12 3.57 -12.79
CA GLN A 322 -39.49 3.11 -13.01
C GLN A 322 -40.14 3.82 -14.20
N PHE A 323 -39.99 5.14 -14.29
CA PHE A 323 -40.48 5.94 -15.41
C PHE A 323 -39.84 5.55 -16.74
N LEU A 324 -38.52 5.38 -16.78
CA LEU A 324 -37.82 5.00 -18.02
C LEU A 324 -38.25 3.61 -18.50
N THR A 325 -38.57 2.69 -17.58
CA THR A 325 -39.00 1.32 -17.90
C THR A 325 -40.53 1.15 -18.02
N SER A 326 -41.32 2.21 -17.82
CA SER A 326 -42.78 2.10 -17.92
C SER A 326 -43.23 2.08 -19.38
N PRO A 327 -44.39 1.47 -19.69
CA PRO A 327 -45.00 1.58 -21.02
C PRO A 327 -45.37 3.03 -21.36
N THR A 328 -45.28 3.39 -22.63
CA THR A 328 -45.88 4.61 -23.17
C THR A 328 -47.40 4.50 -23.16
N GLY A 329 -48.12 5.59 -22.93
CA GLY A 329 -49.59 5.64 -22.97
C GLY A 329 -50.24 5.46 -24.35
N GLU A 330 -49.49 4.99 -25.35
CA GLU A 330 -49.97 4.77 -26.71
C GLU A 330 -50.72 3.43 -26.83
N ALA A 331 -51.91 3.46 -27.43
CA ALA A 331 -52.73 2.26 -27.64
C ALA A 331 -52.20 1.44 -28.83
N GLY A 332 -51.54 0.32 -28.55
CA GLY A 332 -51.02 -0.61 -29.56
C GLY A 332 -50.79 -2.03 -29.01
N ARG A 333 -50.57 -3.02 -29.89
CA ARG A 333 -50.37 -4.45 -29.53
C ARG A 333 -49.13 -4.70 -28.65
N ARG A 334 -48.14 -3.81 -28.69
CA ARG A 334 -47.00 -3.72 -27.77
C ARG A 334 -46.69 -2.23 -27.54
N PRO A 335 -47.10 -1.62 -26.42
CA PRO A 335 -46.75 -0.23 -26.15
C PRO A 335 -45.23 -0.10 -26.03
N ALA A 336 -44.65 0.90 -26.70
CA ALA A 336 -43.22 1.18 -26.61
C ALA A 336 -42.83 1.47 -25.16
N ILE A 337 -41.59 1.21 -24.79
CA ILE A 337 -41.11 1.55 -23.44
C ILE A 337 -40.64 3.02 -23.45
N MET A 338 -40.81 3.75 -22.34
CA MET A 338 -40.46 5.17 -22.26
C MET A 338 -39.00 5.47 -22.67
N TYR A 339 -38.03 4.60 -22.33
CA TYR A 339 -36.66 4.78 -22.78
C TYR A 339 -36.49 4.62 -24.30
N GLU A 340 -37.32 3.82 -24.98
CA GLU A 340 -37.30 3.69 -26.44
C GLU A 340 -37.86 4.96 -27.09
N ALA A 341 -38.98 5.48 -26.56
CA ALA A 341 -39.59 6.71 -27.03
C ALA A 341 -38.67 7.93 -26.84
N ILE A 342 -38.01 8.03 -25.68
CA ILE A 342 -37.01 9.07 -25.41
C ILE A 342 -35.80 8.88 -26.34
N GLY A 343 -35.32 7.65 -26.50
CA GLY A 343 -34.22 7.31 -27.41
C GLY A 343 -34.50 7.77 -28.83
N ALA A 344 -35.67 7.43 -29.38
CA ALA A 344 -36.10 7.84 -30.71
C ALA A 344 -36.14 9.37 -30.86
N SER A 345 -36.69 10.08 -29.87
CA SER A 345 -36.76 11.55 -29.91
C SER A 345 -35.38 12.24 -29.89
N LEU A 346 -34.37 11.56 -29.35
CA LEU A 346 -32.99 12.06 -29.24
C LEU A 346 -32.06 11.51 -30.34
N GLY A 347 -32.58 10.64 -31.22
CA GLY A 347 -31.78 9.97 -32.26
C GLY A 347 -30.79 8.94 -31.70
N LEU A 348 -31.13 8.29 -30.58
CA LEU A 348 -30.28 7.33 -29.89
C LEU A 348 -30.68 5.89 -30.19
N HIS A 349 -29.68 5.02 -30.32
CA HIS A 349 -29.92 3.58 -30.45
C HIS A 349 -30.46 3.01 -29.14
N VAL A 350 -31.34 2.01 -29.25
CA VAL A 350 -31.99 1.35 -28.09
C VAL A 350 -30.96 0.81 -27.11
N SER A 351 -29.87 0.21 -27.61
CA SER A 351 -28.79 -0.32 -26.77
C SER A 351 -28.09 0.74 -25.89
N THR A 352 -28.00 2.00 -26.36
CA THR A 352 -27.46 3.12 -25.56
C THR A 352 -28.40 3.45 -24.40
N MET A 353 -29.72 3.45 -24.65
CA MET A 353 -30.73 3.69 -23.62
C MET A 353 -30.76 2.55 -22.59
N GLU A 354 -30.71 1.29 -23.05
CA GLU A 354 -30.61 0.12 -22.18
C GLU A 354 -29.34 0.14 -21.32
N ASN A 355 -28.23 0.65 -21.84
CA ASN A 355 -27.00 0.82 -21.07
C ASN A 355 -27.16 1.87 -19.95
N ILE A 356 -27.85 2.99 -20.22
CA ILE A 356 -28.18 4.00 -19.19
C ILE A 356 -29.12 3.42 -18.13
N VAL A 357 -30.17 2.69 -18.54
CA VAL A 357 -31.12 2.04 -17.63
C VAL A 357 -30.41 1.02 -16.75
N ARG A 358 -29.52 0.19 -17.31
CA ARG A 358 -28.67 -0.74 -16.55
C ARG A 358 -27.76 -0.02 -15.55
N ALA A 359 -27.20 1.13 -15.93
CA ALA A 359 -26.38 1.93 -15.02
C ALA A 359 -27.19 2.48 -13.84
N LEU A 360 -28.41 2.98 -14.08
CA LEU A 360 -29.31 3.43 -13.03
C LEU A 360 -29.70 2.28 -12.09
N LEU A 361 -30.09 1.14 -12.66
CA LEU A 361 -30.44 -0.05 -11.89
C LEU A 361 -29.28 -0.51 -11.00
N SER A 362 -28.05 -0.58 -11.54
CA SER A 362 -26.88 -1.03 -10.77
C SER A 362 -26.61 -0.16 -9.54
N VAL A 363 -26.90 1.15 -9.61
CA VAL A 363 -26.77 2.06 -8.47
C VAL A 363 -27.93 1.91 -7.49
N ILE A 364 -29.16 1.67 -7.95
CA ILE A 364 -30.32 1.43 -7.08
C ILE A 364 -30.13 0.12 -6.29
N GLU A 365 -29.68 -0.95 -6.96
CA GLU A 365 -29.46 -2.27 -6.36
C GLU A 365 -28.38 -2.27 -5.28
N THR A 366 -27.50 -1.26 -5.26
CA THR A 366 -26.56 -1.07 -4.14
C THR A 366 -27.28 -0.90 -2.81
N GLY A 367 -28.51 -0.40 -2.79
CA GLY A 367 -29.23 -0.05 -1.57
C GLY A 367 -28.53 1.03 -0.74
N LEU A 368 -27.60 1.78 -1.34
CA LEU A 368 -26.84 2.89 -0.74
C LEU A 368 -27.37 4.26 -1.19
N VAL A 369 -28.46 4.31 -1.96
CA VAL A 369 -29.07 5.57 -2.44
C VAL A 369 -30.40 5.81 -1.73
N ASP A 370 -30.64 7.06 -1.33
CA ASP A 370 -31.86 7.53 -0.65
C ASP A 370 -32.26 6.65 0.54
N VAL A 371 -31.28 6.30 1.36
CA VAL A 371 -31.45 5.36 2.46
C VAL A 371 -32.38 5.92 3.54
N ARG A 372 -33.51 5.23 3.75
CA ARG A 372 -34.48 5.52 4.81
C ARG A 372 -34.82 4.26 5.62
N GLY A 373 -35.03 4.44 6.91
CA GLY A 373 -35.46 3.43 7.89
C GLY A 373 -36.01 4.13 9.13
N GLU A 374 -35.54 3.78 10.33
CA GLU A 374 -35.83 4.57 11.54
C GLU A 374 -35.22 5.99 11.52
N ALA A 375 -34.27 6.23 10.61
CA ALA A 375 -33.68 7.52 10.31
C ALA A 375 -33.26 7.56 8.84
N ARG A 376 -33.04 8.77 8.32
CA ARG A 376 -32.39 8.98 7.02
C ARG A 376 -30.88 8.95 7.17
N VAL A 377 -30.20 8.47 6.14
CA VAL A 377 -28.74 8.54 6.01
C VAL A 377 -28.40 9.29 4.74
N VAL A 378 -27.38 10.15 4.83
CA VAL A 378 -26.84 10.94 3.72
C VAL A 378 -25.31 10.92 3.80
N GLU A 379 -24.64 11.57 2.84
CA GLU A 379 -23.19 11.71 2.92
C GLU A 379 -22.82 12.58 4.13
N PRO A 380 -21.79 12.20 4.92
CA PRO A 380 -21.36 12.99 6.06
C PRO A 380 -20.62 14.24 5.61
N ASP A 381 -20.43 15.19 6.52
CA ASP A 381 -19.47 16.27 6.30
C ASP A 381 -18.05 15.68 6.22
N TYR A 382 -17.53 15.59 5.00
CA TYR A 382 -16.20 15.04 4.75
C TYR A 382 -15.06 15.85 5.40
N ARG A 383 -15.25 17.13 5.74
CA ARG A 383 -14.24 17.89 6.49
C ARG A 383 -14.03 17.32 7.88
N GLU A 384 -15.12 16.90 8.51
CA GLU A 384 -15.10 16.27 9.83
C GLU A 384 -14.78 14.77 9.73
N ALA A 385 -15.48 14.04 8.86
CA ALA A 385 -15.36 12.59 8.74
C ALA A 385 -13.99 12.13 8.22
N LEU A 386 -13.29 12.96 7.43
CA LEU A 386 -11.92 12.70 6.97
C LEU A 386 -10.88 13.48 7.78
N SER A 387 -11.22 14.02 8.97
CA SER A 387 -10.23 14.66 9.83
C SER A 387 -9.33 13.62 10.52
N GLY A 388 -8.07 13.96 10.78
CA GLY A 388 -7.13 13.07 11.46
C GLY A 388 -7.01 11.70 10.78
N TYR A 389 -7.40 10.64 11.49
CA TYR A 389 -7.40 9.27 11.00
C TYR A 389 -8.83 8.78 10.70
N ALA A 390 -9.09 8.47 9.44
CA ALA A 390 -10.37 7.98 8.95
C ALA A 390 -10.26 6.58 8.35
N VAL A 391 -11.28 5.76 8.58
CA VAL A 391 -11.44 4.41 8.03
C VAL A 391 -12.75 4.37 7.26
N VAL A 392 -12.68 3.99 5.98
CA VAL A 392 -13.84 3.74 5.14
C VAL A 392 -14.09 2.24 5.14
N ASP A 393 -15.10 1.78 5.89
CA ASP A 393 -15.40 0.36 6.03
C ASP A 393 -16.22 -0.14 4.85
N ILE A 394 -15.55 -0.83 3.94
CA ILE A 394 -16.14 -1.42 2.74
C ILE A 394 -16.22 -2.95 2.85
N SER A 395 -15.90 -3.51 4.02
CA SER A 395 -15.71 -4.95 4.24
C SER A 395 -16.98 -5.81 4.15
N ALA A 396 -18.17 -5.21 4.23
CA ALA A 396 -19.44 -5.93 4.06
C ALA A 396 -20.19 -5.53 2.78
N LEU A 397 -19.51 -4.87 1.84
CA LEU A 397 -20.06 -4.46 0.56
C LEU A 397 -19.57 -5.39 -0.55
N GLY A 398 -20.40 -5.64 -1.56
CA GLY A 398 -20.00 -6.29 -2.80
C GLY A 398 -19.15 -5.37 -3.68
N VAL A 399 -18.39 -5.93 -4.63
CA VAL A 399 -17.39 -5.20 -5.44
C VAL A 399 -17.93 -3.91 -6.08
N GLY A 400 -19.12 -3.96 -6.69
CA GLY A 400 -19.74 -2.77 -7.30
C GLY A 400 -20.05 -1.64 -6.28
N GLN A 401 -20.56 -2.01 -5.11
CA GLN A 401 -20.80 -1.06 -4.01
C GLN A 401 -19.49 -0.48 -3.47
N GLN A 402 -18.46 -1.31 -3.32
CA GLN A 402 -17.14 -0.86 -2.85
C GLN A 402 -16.56 0.19 -3.79
N ARG A 403 -16.56 -0.08 -5.11
CA ARG A 403 -16.04 0.85 -6.13
C ARG A 403 -16.76 2.20 -6.10
N LEU A 404 -18.09 2.20 -5.96
CA LEU A 404 -18.88 3.42 -5.85
C LEU A 404 -18.49 4.27 -4.62
N VAL A 405 -18.36 3.62 -3.45
CA VAL A 405 -17.94 4.28 -2.20
C VAL A 405 -16.52 4.82 -2.33
N VAL A 406 -15.58 3.99 -2.79
CA VAL A 406 -14.17 4.37 -2.96
C VAL A 406 -14.04 5.56 -3.91
N TYR A 407 -14.70 5.52 -5.08
CA TYR A 407 -14.70 6.63 -6.02
C TYR A 407 -15.18 7.94 -5.36
N ARG A 408 -16.31 7.87 -4.65
CA ARG A 408 -16.91 9.05 -4.04
C ARG A 408 -16.06 9.62 -2.90
N VAL A 409 -15.48 8.76 -2.06
CA VAL A 409 -14.58 9.21 -0.99
C VAL A 409 -13.27 9.76 -1.55
N LEU A 410 -12.69 9.16 -2.58
CA LEU A 410 -11.50 9.70 -3.25
C LEU A 410 -11.77 11.06 -3.88
N ASP A 411 -12.96 11.29 -4.43
CA ASP A 411 -13.39 12.61 -4.90
C ASP A 411 -13.49 13.62 -3.76
N ALA A 412 -14.04 13.24 -2.61
CA ALA A 412 -14.06 14.10 -1.42
C ALA A 412 -12.64 14.41 -0.90
N VAL A 413 -11.77 13.40 -0.83
CA VAL A 413 -10.35 13.57 -0.46
C VAL A 413 -9.68 14.56 -1.42
N TYR A 414 -9.95 14.46 -2.72
CA TYR A 414 -9.41 15.36 -3.75
C TYR A 414 -9.76 16.83 -3.52
N GLN A 415 -11.00 17.09 -3.12
CA GLN A 415 -11.50 18.43 -2.87
C GLN A 415 -10.98 19.01 -1.55
N LEU A 416 -10.67 18.15 -0.58
CA LEU A 416 -10.25 18.53 0.77
C LEU A 416 -8.75 18.45 1.01
N ALA A 417 -7.98 17.96 0.04
CA ALA A 417 -6.55 17.73 0.16
C ALA A 417 -5.81 18.98 0.65
N ARG A 418 -5.03 18.78 1.72
CA ARG A 418 -4.07 19.72 2.31
C ARG A 418 -2.70 19.01 2.41
N PRO A 419 -1.57 19.73 2.56
CA PRO A 419 -0.23 19.23 2.21
C PRO A 419 0.36 18.23 3.23
N ILE A 420 -0.37 17.15 3.51
CA ILE A 420 -0.03 15.73 3.32
C ILE A 420 -1.30 14.98 3.70
N THR A 421 -1.94 14.35 2.71
CA THR A 421 -3.07 13.44 2.93
C THR A 421 -2.66 12.06 2.43
N ALA A 422 -2.60 11.06 3.31
CA ALA A 422 -2.28 9.69 2.92
C ALA A 422 -3.56 8.87 2.73
N VAL A 423 -3.72 8.27 1.56
CA VAL A 423 -4.79 7.32 1.26
C VAL A 423 -4.19 5.93 1.24
N LEU A 424 -4.68 5.06 2.12
CA LEU A 424 -4.21 3.69 2.24
C LEU A 424 -5.24 2.79 1.57
N VAL A 425 -4.81 2.01 0.59
CA VAL A 425 -5.66 1.09 -0.16
C VAL A 425 -5.17 -0.32 0.11
N ASP A 426 -5.80 -0.99 1.08
CA ASP A 426 -5.55 -2.41 1.30
C ASP A 426 -6.32 -3.25 0.29
N GLU A 427 -5.72 -4.36 -0.14
CA GLU A 427 -6.19 -5.15 -1.28
C GLU A 427 -6.48 -4.32 -2.54
N ALA A 428 -5.48 -3.54 -2.95
CA ALA A 428 -5.56 -2.63 -4.09
C ALA A 428 -6.06 -3.27 -5.39
N HIS A 429 -5.81 -4.57 -5.62
CA HIS A 429 -6.29 -5.30 -6.80
C HIS A 429 -7.82 -5.34 -6.92
N LEU A 430 -8.56 -5.24 -5.80
CA LEU A 430 -10.03 -5.19 -5.81
C LEU A 430 -10.58 -3.90 -6.45
N PHE A 431 -9.81 -2.80 -6.34
CA PHE A 431 -10.20 -1.47 -6.79
C PHE A 431 -9.55 -1.09 -8.11
N PHE A 432 -8.36 -1.61 -8.37
CA PHE A 432 -7.56 -1.35 -9.55
C PHE A 432 -7.20 -2.67 -10.25
N PRO A 433 -8.19 -3.46 -10.69
CA PRO A 433 -7.90 -4.74 -11.32
C PRO A 433 -7.29 -4.57 -12.71
N GLN A 434 -6.49 -5.55 -13.12
CA GLN A 434 -6.17 -5.74 -14.52
C GLN A 434 -7.46 -6.19 -15.24
N THR A 435 -7.94 -5.39 -16.20
CA THR A 435 -9.17 -5.67 -16.96
C THR A 435 -8.90 -5.63 -18.45
N ARG A 436 -9.67 -6.41 -19.21
CA ARG A 436 -9.67 -6.43 -20.69
C ARG A 436 -10.82 -5.60 -21.28
N SER A 437 -11.72 -5.07 -20.45
CA SER A 437 -12.83 -4.23 -20.91
C SER A 437 -12.32 -2.81 -21.17
N GLU A 438 -12.46 -2.32 -22.40
CA GLU A 438 -12.03 -0.96 -22.79
C GLU A 438 -12.73 0.13 -21.95
N ASP A 439 -14.03 -0.01 -21.69
CA ASP A 439 -14.79 0.96 -20.87
C ASP A 439 -14.32 0.98 -19.41
N GLU A 440 -13.98 -0.18 -18.85
CA GLU A 440 -13.46 -0.30 -17.49
C GLU A 440 -12.01 0.20 -17.39
N GLN A 441 -11.18 -0.08 -18.40
CA GLN A 441 -9.83 0.48 -18.53
C GLN A 441 -9.88 2.00 -18.56
N ALA A 442 -10.70 2.59 -19.45
CA ALA A 442 -10.83 4.05 -19.56
C ALA A 442 -11.33 4.68 -18.23
N PHE A 443 -12.22 3.99 -17.51
CA PHE A 443 -12.67 4.44 -16.19
C PHE A 443 -11.54 4.42 -15.16
N LEU A 444 -10.79 3.31 -15.08
CA LEU A 444 -9.66 3.17 -14.16
C LEU A 444 -8.53 4.14 -14.48
N GLU A 445 -8.20 4.34 -15.75
CA GLU A 445 -7.20 5.30 -16.21
C GLU A 445 -7.58 6.73 -15.83
N ALA A 446 -8.85 7.12 -15.97
CA ALA A 446 -9.32 8.44 -15.54
C ALA A 446 -9.17 8.61 -14.02
N LEU A 447 -9.46 7.55 -13.25
CA LEU A 447 -9.32 7.54 -11.79
C LEU A 447 -7.85 7.60 -11.37
N LEU A 448 -6.99 6.81 -12.00
CA LEU A 448 -5.55 6.79 -11.77
C LEU A 448 -4.91 8.12 -12.17
N THR A 449 -5.28 8.70 -13.31
CA THR A 449 -4.83 10.04 -13.73
C THR A 449 -5.22 11.11 -12.70
N LYS A 450 -6.38 10.96 -12.06
CA LYS A 450 -6.75 11.84 -10.95
C LYS A 450 -5.85 11.61 -9.74
N LEU A 451 -5.53 10.35 -9.39
CA LEU A 451 -4.61 9.99 -8.32
C LEU A 451 -3.16 10.46 -8.54
N THR A 452 -2.67 10.47 -9.78
CA THR A 452 -1.33 11.00 -10.10
C THR A 452 -1.25 12.51 -9.97
N ARG A 453 -2.28 13.22 -10.46
CA ARG A 453 -2.42 14.67 -10.29
C ARG A 453 -2.60 15.05 -8.82
N LEU A 454 -3.29 14.22 -8.06
CA LEU A 454 -3.48 14.33 -6.61
C LEU A 454 -2.17 14.34 -5.84
N GLY A 455 -1.26 13.43 -6.17
CA GLY A 455 0.05 13.34 -5.55
C GLY A 455 0.89 14.59 -5.81
N ARG A 456 1.20 14.86 -7.08
CA ARG A 456 2.17 15.89 -7.46
C ARG A 456 1.69 17.33 -7.21
N ALA A 457 0.39 17.61 -7.34
CA ALA A 457 -0.12 18.99 -7.25
C ALA A 457 -0.77 19.34 -5.90
N ARG A 458 -1.24 18.35 -5.12
CA ARG A 458 -1.98 18.60 -3.85
C ARG A 458 -1.43 17.86 -2.63
N GLY A 459 -0.31 17.14 -2.79
CA GLY A 459 0.36 16.46 -1.68
C GLY A 459 -0.42 15.26 -1.14
N VAL A 460 -1.17 14.55 -1.99
CA VAL A 460 -1.89 13.32 -1.61
C VAL A 460 -1.03 12.09 -1.90
N ALA A 461 -0.52 11.47 -0.85
CA ALA A 461 0.17 10.20 -0.95
C ALA A 461 -0.86 9.05 -1.08
N VAL A 462 -0.57 8.07 -1.93
CA VAL A 462 -1.39 6.85 -2.04
C VAL A 462 -0.50 5.67 -1.74
N VAL A 463 -0.92 4.83 -0.80
CA VAL A 463 -0.24 3.61 -0.39
C VAL A 463 -1.09 2.45 -0.87
N PHE A 464 -0.65 1.79 -1.92
CA PHE A 464 -1.28 0.59 -2.46
C PHE A 464 -0.72 -0.62 -1.75
N ALA A 465 -1.56 -1.49 -1.21
CA ALA A 465 -1.14 -2.74 -0.62
C ALA A 465 -1.86 -3.91 -1.28
N THR A 466 -1.12 -4.91 -1.78
CA THR A 466 -1.71 -6.11 -2.40
C THR A 466 -0.89 -7.35 -2.10
N HIS A 467 -1.55 -8.50 -2.06
CA HIS A 467 -0.88 -9.80 -2.04
C HIS A 467 -0.82 -10.45 -3.43
N THR A 468 -1.63 -9.98 -4.39
CA THR A 468 -1.69 -10.41 -5.78
C THR A 468 -1.37 -9.23 -6.72
N PRO A 469 -0.09 -8.97 -7.01
CA PRO A 469 0.28 -7.93 -7.97
C PRO A 469 0.02 -8.34 -9.42
N ASP A 470 -0.22 -9.62 -9.70
CA ASP A 470 -0.64 -10.10 -11.03
C ASP A 470 -2.03 -9.57 -11.41
N ASP A 471 -2.93 -9.43 -10.43
CA ASP A 471 -4.29 -8.91 -10.62
C ASP A 471 -4.36 -7.38 -10.55
N LEU A 472 -3.26 -6.71 -10.20
CA LEU A 472 -3.21 -5.26 -10.06
C LEU A 472 -2.87 -4.59 -11.40
N ASN A 473 -3.56 -3.50 -11.70
CA ASN A 473 -3.33 -2.71 -12.89
C ASN A 473 -1.87 -2.23 -13.01
N ASP A 474 -1.23 -2.48 -14.16
CA ASP A 474 0.19 -2.16 -14.38
C ASP A 474 0.51 -0.67 -14.26
N VAL A 475 -0.46 0.22 -14.51
CA VAL A 475 -0.29 1.66 -14.28
C VAL A 475 0.01 1.93 -12.80
N VAL A 476 -0.62 1.21 -11.85
CA VAL A 476 -0.31 1.38 -10.42
C VAL A 476 1.16 1.01 -10.12
N LEU A 477 1.67 -0.04 -10.77
CA LEU A 477 3.07 -0.46 -10.63
C LEU A 477 4.04 0.60 -11.15
N GLN A 478 3.68 1.29 -12.23
CA GLN A 478 4.46 2.38 -12.83
C GLN A 478 4.39 3.66 -12.01
N LEU A 479 3.24 3.97 -11.39
CA LEU A 479 3.04 5.19 -10.61
C LEU A 479 3.72 5.17 -9.24
N ALA A 480 3.89 3.97 -8.66
CA ALA A 480 4.56 3.81 -7.38
C ALA A 480 6.09 3.86 -7.55
N ASN A 481 6.66 5.04 -7.32
CA ASN A 481 8.11 5.24 -7.34
C ASN A 481 8.81 4.60 -6.15
N THR A 482 8.09 4.43 -5.04
CA THR A 482 8.58 3.69 -3.88
C THR A 482 7.89 2.34 -3.83
N LYS A 483 8.65 1.27 -3.63
CA LYS A 483 8.11 -0.08 -3.49
C LYS A 483 8.74 -0.76 -2.28
N ALA A 484 7.88 -1.37 -1.46
CA ALA A 484 8.24 -2.17 -0.30
C ALA A 484 7.75 -3.60 -0.54
N VAL A 485 8.67 -4.52 -0.70
CA VAL A 485 8.37 -5.93 -0.99
C VAL A 485 8.74 -6.78 0.22
N LEU A 486 7.72 -7.30 0.87
CA LEU A 486 7.86 -8.31 1.91
C LEU A 486 7.91 -9.70 1.26
N ARG A 487 7.93 -10.76 2.09
CA ARG A 487 7.95 -12.14 1.61
C ARG A 487 6.94 -12.41 0.50
N SER A 488 7.42 -12.81 -0.67
CA SER A 488 6.65 -13.03 -1.89
C SER A 488 7.29 -14.10 -2.77
N ASP A 489 6.47 -14.77 -3.58
CA ASP A 489 6.93 -15.81 -4.51
C ASP A 489 7.80 -15.26 -5.63
N THR A 490 8.72 -16.07 -6.16
CA THR A 490 9.71 -15.65 -7.17
C THR A 490 9.09 -14.97 -8.40
N LYS A 491 7.95 -15.47 -8.89
CA LYS A 491 7.24 -14.88 -10.04
C LYS A 491 6.79 -13.43 -9.76
N VAL A 492 6.32 -13.17 -8.54
CA VAL A 492 5.95 -11.82 -8.09
C VAL A 492 7.18 -10.92 -8.04
N LEU A 493 8.30 -11.43 -7.51
CA LEU A 493 9.55 -10.69 -7.42
C LEU A 493 10.09 -10.32 -8.81
N GLU A 494 9.97 -11.22 -9.78
CA GLU A 494 10.31 -10.98 -11.19
C GLU A 494 9.45 -9.87 -11.80
N LYS A 495 8.12 -9.92 -11.62
CA LYS A 495 7.21 -8.87 -12.10
C LYS A 495 7.55 -7.49 -11.53
N LEU A 496 8.03 -7.44 -10.29
CA LEU A 496 8.43 -6.20 -9.61
C LEU A 496 9.88 -5.76 -9.93
N SER A 497 10.56 -6.44 -10.86
CA SER A 497 11.94 -6.17 -11.26
C SER A 497 12.94 -6.28 -10.11
N VAL A 498 12.69 -7.17 -9.15
CA VAL A 498 13.62 -7.47 -8.07
C VAL A 498 14.86 -8.20 -8.62
N PRO A 499 16.09 -7.77 -8.28
CA PRO A 499 17.32 -8.40 -8.77
C PRO A 499 17.40 -9.89 -8.40
N PRO A 500 17.89 -10.78 -9.28
CA PRO A 500 18.03 -12.21 -9.00
C PRO A 500 18.77 -12.53 -7.69
N SER A 501 19.79 -11.73 -7.37
CA SER A 501 20.60 -11.84 -6.14
C SER A 501 19.78 -11.69 -4.86
N GLU A 502 18.67 -10.94 -4.91
CA GLU A 502 17.82 -10.66 -3.74
C GLU A 502 16.62 -11.61 -3.63
N ARG A 503 16.20 -12.23 -4.75
CA ARG A 503 14.96 -13.01 -4.82
C ARG A 503 14.92 -14.13 -3.80
N ARG A 504 16.02 -14.87 -3.66
CA ARG A 504 16.13 -15.98 -2.68
C ARG A 504 15.90 -15.51 -1.25
N PHE A 505 16.46 -14.36 -0.89
CA PHE A 505 16.31 -13.82 0.46
C PHE A 505 14.89 -13.33 0.71
N ILE A 506 14.30 -12.61 -0.25
CA ILE A 506 12.94 -12.07 -0.10
C ILE A 506 11.91 -13.21 -0.05
N ALA A 507 12.06 -14.25 -0.87
CA ALA A 507 11.16 -15.41 -0.85
C ALA A 507 11.16 -16.14 0.51
N LEU A 508 12.27 -16.10 1.24
CA LEU A 508 12.44 -16.72 2.56
C LEU A 508 12.40 -15.72 3.71
N ALA A 509 12.12 -14.45 3.42
CA ALA A 509 12.22 -13.39 4.41
C ALA A 509 11.29 -13.62 5.60
N GLU A 510 11.80 -13.34 6.80
CA GLU A 510 10.99 -13.39 8.01
C GLU A 510 9.84 -12.37 7.96
N ARG A 511 8.82 -12.60 8.78
CA ARG A 511 7.72 -11.64 8.95
C ARG A 511 8.27 -10.26 9.35
N GLY A 512 7.77 -9.23 8.68
CA GLY A 512 8.13 -7.84 8.94
C GLY A 512 9.47 -7.40 8.34
N VAL A 513 10.15 -8.25 7.57
CA VAL A 513 11.30 -7.82 6.74
C VAL A 513 10.77 -7.37 5.38
N ALA A 514 11.14 -6.16 4.97
CA ALA A 514 10.77 -5.59 3.68
C ALA A 514 12.01 -5.16 2.91
N TYR A 515 12.11 -5.57 1.64
CA TYR A 515 13.07 -5.02 0.68
C TYR A 515 12.47 -3.75 0.06
N LEU A 516 13.16 -2.63 0.21
CA LEU A 516 12.63 -1.30 -0.07
C LEU A 516 13.52 -0.57 -1.08
N TRP A 517 12.90 0.01 -2.11
CA TRP A 517 13.57 0.94 -3.01
C TRP A 517 12.71 2.18 -3.26
N SER A 518 13.39 3.31 -3.41
CA SER A 518 12.83 4.64 -3.63
C SER A 518 13.88 5.50 -4.31
N TYR A 519 13.46 6.53 -5.03
CA TYR A 519 14.39 7.56 -5.52
C TYR A 519 15.07 8.34 -4.38
N ALA A 520 14.53 8.26 -3.16
CA ALA A 520 15.12 8.85 -1.96
C ALA A 520 16.30 8.04 -1.38
N TYR A 521 16.55 6.83 -1.89
CA TYR A 521 17.67 5.99 -1.46
C TYR A 521 18.64 5.80 -2.63
N ARG A 522 19.94 5.83 -2.33
CA ARG A 522 20.98 5.56 -3.34
C ARG A 522 20.96 4.10 -3.80
N VAL A 523 20.61 3.22 -2.88
CA VAL A 523 20.51 1.77 -3.11
C VAL A 523 19.28 1.22 -2.40
N PRO A 524 18.72 0.10 -2.89
CA PRO A 524 17.69 -0.63 -2.15
C PRO A 524 18.21 -1.12 -0.80
N VAL A 525 17.33 -1.13 0.20
CA VAL A 525 17.67 -1.54 1.57
C VAL A 525 16.66 -2.52 2.14
N TYR A 526 17.11 -3.38 3.05
CA TYR A 526 16.20 -4.19 3.86
C TYR A 526 15.79 -3.42 5.11
N VAL A 527 14.53 -3.51 5.48
CA VAL A 527 13.96 -2.84 6.66
C VAL A 527 13.24 -3.86 7.52
N LYS A 528 13.59 -3.91 8.81
CA LYS A 528 12.81 -4.64 9.82
C LYS A 528 11.77 -3.68 10.40
N VAL A 529 10.50 -3.95 10.09
CA VAL A 529 9.36 -3.14 10.54
C VAL A 529 9.17 -3.33 12.04
N LYS A 530 9.18 -2.23 12.79
CA LYS A 530 8.84 -2.22 14.22
C LYS A 530 7.33 -2.36 14.38
N LYS A 531 6.88 -3.21 15.30
CA LYS A 531 5.45 -3.48 15.55
C LYS A 531 4.94 -2.66 16.75
N ARG A 532 4.54 -1.41 16.51
CA ARG A 532 3.91 -0.49 17.49
C ARG A 532 2.40 -0.42 17.32
N ALA A 533 1.92 -0.53 16.08
CA ALA A 533 0.54 -0.49 15.69
C ALA A 533 -0.21 -1.73 16.17
N ALA A 534 -1.38 -1.51 16.75
CA ALA A 534 -2.26 -2.55 17.20
C ALA A 534 -2.72 -3.41 16.01
N HIS A 535 -2.55 -4.72 16.17
CA HIS A 535 -2.97 -5.71 15.20
C HIS A 535 -3.52 -6.91 15.95
N PHE A 536 -4.72 -7.34 15.55
CA PHE A 536 -5.43 -8.47 16.12
C PHE A 536 -5.69 -9.43 14.95
N GLY A 537 -5.28 -10.69 15.09
CA GLY A 537 -5.05 -11.59 13.96
C GLY A 537 -3.60 -12.06 13.97
#